data_AF-A0A1F0R087-F1
#
_entry.id   AF-A0A1F0R087-F1
#
_cell.length_a   1.000
_cell.length_b   1.000
_cell.length_c   1.000
_cell.angle_alpha   90.00
_cell.angle_beta   90.00
_cell.angle_gamma   90.00
#
_symmetry.space_group_name_H-M   'P 1'
#
loop_
_entity.id
_entity.type
_entity.pdbx_description
1 polymer ?
#
loop_
_entity_poly.entity_id
_entity_poly.type
_entity_poly.pdbx_seq_one_letter_code
_entity_poly.pdbx_strand_id
1 'polypeptide(L)' 'MANHTPDFDTLYEYITDNSSEVFTPLIRAEENEEKRYFYYALQNYSLQQKQRVIIADEKFVV' A
#
# COMPACT_ATOMS: atom_id res chain seq x y z
N MET A 1 -14.16 -15.91 18.68
CA MET A 1 -13.64 -15.46 17.37
C MET A 1 -12.34 -14.74 17.66
N ALA A 2 -11.20 -15.33 17.31
CA ALA A 2 -9.91 -14.70 17.58
C ALA A 2 -9.86 -13.35 16.85
N ASN A 3 -9.59 -12.27 17.57
CA ASN A 3 -9.22 -10.98 17.01
C ASN A 3 -7.91 -11.21 16.24
N HIS A 4 -8.04 -11.62 14.98
CA HIS A 4 -6.91 -11.75 14.08
C HIS A 4 -6.63 -10.35 13.55
N THR A 5 -6.12 -9.49 14.42
CA THR A 5 -5.42 -8.30 13.98
C THR A 5 -4.32 -8.81 13.05
N PRO A 6 -4.34 -8.45 11.75
CA PRO A 6 -3.28 -8.83 10.85
C PRO A 6 -1.96 -8.43 11.50
N ASP A 7 -1.02 -9.35 11.54
CA ASP A 7 0.33 -9.02 11.98
C ASP A 7 0.86 -7.87 11.09
N PHE A 8 1.64 -6.96 11.68
CA PHE A 8 2.14 -5.79 10.97
C PHE A 8 3.02 -6.16 9.79
N ASP A 9 3.74 -7.29 9.85
CA ASP A 9 4.56 -7.80 8.76
C ASP A 9 3.67 -8.28 7.60
N THR A 10 2.59 -9.01 7.89
CA THR A 10 1.59 -9.41 6.89
C THR A 10 0.92 -8.19 6.22
N LEU A 11 0.62 -7.14 7.00
CA LEU A 11 0.07 -5.90 6.45
C LEU A 11 1.10 -5.19 5.56
N TYR A 12 2.36 -5.15 6.01
CA TYR A 12 3.46 -4.55 5.26
C TYR A 12 3.67 -5.24 3.92
N GLU A 13 3.79 -6.58 3.92
CA GLU A 13 3.98 -7.41 2.73
C GLU A 13 2.80 -7.24 1.74
N TYR A 14 1.57 -7.21 2.26
CA TYR A 14 0.39 -6.92 1.44
C TYR A 14 0.47 -5.54 0.77
N ILE A 15 0.94 -4.52 1.47
CA ILE A 15 1.07 -3.17 0.91
C ILE A 15 2.22 -3.10 -0.11
N THR A 16 3.35 -3.76 0.15
CA THR A 16 4.51 -3.72 -0.76
C THR A 16 4.29 -4.49 -2.05
N ASP A 17 3.55 -5.61 -1.97
CA ASP A 17 3.42 -6.54 -3.09
C ASP A 17 2.23 -6.21 -4.00
N ASN A 18 1.20 -5.57 -3.46
CA ASN A 18 0.02 -5.20 -4.23
C ASN A 18 0.21 -3.87 -4.99
N SER A 19 -0.45 -3.75 -6.15
CA SER A 19 -0.46 -2.48 -6.88
C SER A 19 -1.32 -1.44 -6.16
N SER A 20 -0.96 -0.18 -6.34
CA SER A 20 -1.74 0.99 -5.89
C SER A 20 -3.21 0.94 -6.34
N GLU A 21 -3.49 0.21 -7.41
CA GLU A 21 -4.82 0.01 -7.98
C GLU A 21 -5.73 -0.80 -7.06
N VAL A 22 -5.18 -1.69 -6.22
CA VAL A 22 -5.93 -2.51 -5.26
C VAL A 22 -6.65 -1.65 -4.22
N PHE A 23 -6.14 -0.45 -3.93
CA PHE A 23 -6.77 0.47 -2.98
C PHE A 23 -7.88 1.32 -3.59
N THR A 24 -7.95 1.47 -4.92
CA THR A 24 -8.95 2.34 -5.58
C THR A 24 -10.40 1.91 -5.29
N PRO A 25 -10.77 0.61 -5.34
CA PRO A 25 -12.09 0.17 -4.95
C PRO A 25 -12.40 0.43 -3.47
N LEU A 26 -11.41 0.23 -2.58
CA LEU A 26 -11.55 0.47 -1.14
C LEU A 26 -11.80 1.96 -0.84
N ILE A 27 -11.07 2.85 -1.51
CA ILE A 27 -11.24 4.31 -1.42
C ILE A 27 -12.65 4.73 -1.87
N ARG A 28 -13.13 4.19 -2.99
CA ARG A 28 -14.45 4.53 -3.56
C ARG A 28 -15.62 4.02 -2.71
N ALA A 29 -15.44 2.86 -2.08
CA ALA A 29 -16.46 2.25 -1.22
C ALA A 29 -16.47 2.82 0.21
N GLU A 30 -15.45 3.55 0.62
CA GLU A 30 -15.33 4.06 1.98
C GLU A 30 -16.07 5.38 2.17
N GLU A 31 -17.07 5.38 3.03
CA GLU A 31 -17.87 6.56 3.37
C GLU A 31 -17.21 7.38 4.49
N ASN A 32 -16.50 6.72 5.42
CA ASN A 32 -15.80 7.40 6.51
C ASN A 32 -14.56 8.14 5.97
N GLU A 33 -14.51 9.45 6.19
CA GLU A 33 -13.45 10.28 5.62
C GLU A 33 -12.06 9.96 6.18
N GLU A 34 -11.93 9.76 7.49
CA GLU A 34 -10.67 9.41 8.14
C GLU A 34 -10.11 8.08 7.61
N LYS A 35 -10.98 7.08 7.49
CA LYS A 35 -10.63 5.76 6.95
C LYS A 35 -10.29 5.82 5.46
N ARG A 36 -10.95 6.70 4.71
CA ARG A 36 -10.63 6.96 3.30
C ARG A 36 -9.25 7.61 3.14
N TYR A 37 -8.88 8.55 4.02
CA TYR A 37 -7.52 9.11 4.05
C TYR A 37 -6.46 8.04 4.37
N PHE A 38 -6.77 7.12 5.28
CA PHE A 38 -5.89 5.98 5.53
C PHE A 38 -5.63 5.16 4.26
N TYR A 39 -6.67 4.83 3.48
CA TYR A 39 -6.47 4.12 2.21
C TYR A 39 -5.68 4.92 1.16
N TYR A 40 -5.85 6.24 1.09
CA TYR A 40 -5.00 7.09 0.24
C TYR A 40 -3.52 7.02 0.65
N ALA A 41 -3.23 7.02 1.95
CA ALA A 41 -1.86 6.89 2.45
C ALA A 41 -1.24 5.54 2.04
N LEU A 42 -2.00 4.45 2.15
CA LEU A 42 -1.56 3.12 1.71
C LEU A 42 -1.30 3.07 0.20
N GLN A 43 -2.18 3.65 -0.61
CA GLN A 43 -2.01 3.75 -2.05
C GLN A 43 -0.71 4.49 -2.43
N ASN A 44 -0.47 5.64 -1.80
CA ASN A 44 0.72 6.44 -2.05
C ASN A 44 2.00 5.73 -1.61
N TYR A 45 1.98 5.07 -0.46
CA TYR A 45 3.12 4.30 0.02
C TYR A 45 3.48 3.17 -0.95
N SER A 46 2.47 2.43 -1.43
CA SER A 46 2.66 1.34 -2.40
C SER A 46 3.28 1.83 -3.71
N LEU A 47 2.85 3.00 -4.21
CA LEU A 47 3.45 3.64 -5.39
C LEU A 47 4.93 3.98 -5.18
N GLN A 48 5.25 4.60 -4.05
CA GLN A 48 6.63 4.98 -3.72
C GLN A 48 7.53 3.75 -3.56
N GLN A 49 7.02 2.67 -2.95
CA GLN A 49 7.80 1.44 -2.80
C GLN A 49 8.13 0.83 -4.16
N LYS A 50 7.18 0.79 -5.10
CA LYS A 50 7.45 0.34 -6.47
C LYS A 50 8.50 1.19 -7.16
N GLN A 51 8.43 2.50 -7.01
CA GLN A 51 9.47 3.40 -7.54
C GLN A 51 10.83 3.11 -6.92
N ARG A 52 10.92 2.86 -5.60
CA ARG A 52 12.19 2.50 -4.93
C ARG A 52 12.77 1.19 -5.47
N VAL A 53 11.93 0.18 -5.70
CA VAL A 53 12.37 -1.10 -6.28
C VAL A 53 12.91 -0.89 -7.69
N ILE A 54 12.17 -0.18 -8.55
CA ILE A 54 12.61 0.13 -9.91
C ILE A 54 13.93 0.91 -9.88
N ILE A 55 14.05 1.93 -9.02
CA ILE A 55 15.27 2.75 -8.92
C ILE A 55 16.46 1.93 -8.39
N ALA A 56 16.23 0.98 -7.49
CA ALA A 56 17.29 0.12 -6.96
C ALA A 56 17.73 -0.95 -7.97
N ASP A 57 16.81 -1.45 -8.80
CA ASP A 57 17.08 -2.43 -9.85
C ASP A 57 17.71 -1.77 -11.09
N GLU A 58 17.30 -0.54 -11.40
CA GLU A 58 18.01 0.33 -12.33
C GLU A 58 19.37 0.68 -11.73
N LYS A 59 20.42 -0.01 -12.21
CA LYS A 59 21.79 0.47 -12.08
C LYS A 59 21.89 1.79 -12.82
N PHE A 60 21.52 2.90 -12.19
CA PHE A 60 21.87 4.24 -12.67
C PHE A 60 23.39 4.28 -12.76
N VAL A 61 23.91 4.04 -13.96
CA VAL A 61 25.32 4.19 -14.28
C VAL A 61 25.61 5.67 -14.10
N VAL A 62 26.32 6.00 -13.02
CA VAL A 62 26.91 7.33 -12.80
C VAL A 62 28.09 7.50 -13.77
#